data_AF-R6CM56-F1
#
_entry.id   AF-R6CM56-F1
#
_cell.length_a   1.000
_cell.length_b   1.000
_cell.length_c   1.000
_cell.angle_alpha   90.00
_cell.angle_beta   90.00
_cell.angle_gamma   90.00
#
_symmetry.space_group_name_H-M   'P 1'
#
loop_
_entity.id
_entity.type
_entity.pdbx_description
1 polymer ?
#
loop_
_entity_poly.entity_id
_entity_poly.type
_entity_poly.pdbx_seq_one_letter_code
_entity_poly.pdbx_strand_id
1 'polypeptide(L)'
;MSKSHLFLKNEFGISRIFNRTRGRDDDEEFSEDEKNYCQQRESFHRFRIEFYQALESRHNSRATNISVEHFDVLSIDFLKIADRPLVEWYCRVYGLSDLNYSNMNQTVLFAISDEERFKEVFMAQVKSFVAEENNLAQNISH
;
A
#
# COMPACT_ATOMS: atom_id res chain seq x y z
N MET A 1 -36.57 40.22 35.82
CA MET A 1 -35.83 39.14 36.50
C MET A 1 -34.72 38.66 35.58
N SER A 2 -33.53 39.24 35.69
CA SER A 2 -32.33 38.84 34.91
C SER A 2 -31.47 37.93 35.78
N LYS A 3 -31.17 36.71 35.32
CA LYS A 3 -30.31 35.77 36.05
C LYS A 3 -28.86 36.20 35.87
N SER A 4 -28.18 36.52 36.97
CA SER A 4 -26.73 36.73 37.00
C SER A 4 -26.01 35.39 36.85
N HIS A 5 -25.36 35.16 35.71
CA HIS A 5 -24.52 33.98 35.53
C HIS A 5 -23.24 34.13 36.37
N LEU A 6 -23.02 33.20 37.30
CA LEU A 6 -21.82 33.14 38.13
C LEU A 6 -20.67 32.59 37.27
N PHE A 7 -19.68 33.40 36.94
CA PHE A 7 -18.47 32.93 36.28
C PHE A 7 -17.48 32.44 37.35
N LEU A 8 -17.32 31.12 37.46
CA LEU A 8 -16.25 30.52 38.25
C LEU A 8 -14.92 30.71 37.50
N LYS A 9 -14.14 31.70 37.92
CA LYS A 9 -12.73 31.82 37.52
C LYS A 9 -11.91 30.84 38.36
N ASN A 10 -11.84 29.58 37.93
CA ASN A 10 -10.84 28.66 38.46
C ASN A 10 -9.46 29.08 37.92
N GLU A 11 -8.45 29.00 38.78
CA GLU A 11 -7.06 29.15 38.36
C GLU A 11 -6.69 27.99 37.42
N PHE A 12 -6.17 28.31 36.24
CA PHE A 12 -5.70 27.30 35.29
C PHE A 12 -4.39 26.70 35.82
N GLY A 13 -4.44 25.45 36.29
CA GLY A 13 -3.24 24.68 36.60
C GLY A 13 -2.46 24.41 35.32
N ILE A 14 -1.31 25.08 35.14
CA ILE A 14 -0.44 24.85 33.99
C ILE A 14 0.29 23.52 34.21
N SER A 15 -0.24 22.44 33.61
CA SER A 15 0.49 21.16 33.53
C SER A 15 1.62 21.29 32.51
N ARG A 16 2.87 21.29 32.98
CA ARG A 16 4.07 21.31 32.12
C ARG A 16 4.19 20.06 31.22
N ILE A 17 3.42 19.01 31.48
CA ILE A 17 3.49 17.74 30.72
C ILE A 17 2.73 17.85 29.39
N PHE A 18 1.73 18.74 29.30
CA PHE A 18 0.87 18.86 28.11
C PHE A 18 1.24 20.00 27.16
N ASN A 19 2.20 20.86 27.52
CA ASN A 19 2.69 21.93 26.65
C ASN A 19 3.80 21.42 25.71
N ARG A 20 3.59 20.30 25.03
CA ARG A 20 4.40 19.95 23.85
C ARG A 20 3.76 20.61 22.64
N THR A 21 4.33 21.73 22.20
CA THR A 21 3.97 22.37 20.92
C THR A 21 4.17 21.34 19.82
N ARG A 22 3.09 20.87 19.19
CA ARG A 22 3.19 20.08 17.96
C ARG A 22 3.94 20.91 16.92
N GLY A 23 5.12 20.45 16.50
CA GLY A 23 5.83 21.00 15.35
C GLY A 23 7.12 21.78 15.62
N ARG A 24 7.78 21.61 16.77
CA ARG A 24 9.18 22.01 16.95
C ARG A 24 9.90 21.02 17.86
N ASP A 25 10.44 19.98 17.24
CA ASP A 25 11.67 19.35 17.70
C ASP A 25 12.67 19.65 16.56
N ASP A 26 13.49 20.67 16.78
CA ASP A 26 14.70 20.90 15.99
C ASP A 26 15.72 19.84 16.47
N ASP A 27 16.30 19.10 15.53
CA ASP A 27 17.41 18.14 15.70
C ASP A 27 17.13 16.88 16.55
N GLU A 28 16.23 16.01 16.08
CA GLU A 28 16.39 14.56 16.28
C GLU A 28 16.75 13.94 14.93
N GLU A 29 18.04 13.70 14.73
CA GLU A 29 18.59 12.78 13.75
C GLU A 29 17.97 11.40 14.01
N PHE A 30 16.80 11.14 13.42
CA PHE A 30 16.28 9.79 13.30
C PHE A 30 17.33 9.02 12.51
N SER A 31 18.18 8.25 13.18
CA SER A 31 18.72 7.05 12.56
C SER A 31 17.50 6.26 12.13
N GLU A 32 17.11 6.34 10.85
CA GLU A 32 16.06 5.48 10.31
C GLU A 32 16.58 4.05 10.51
N ASP A 33 16.13 3.38 11.58
CA ASP A 33 16.34 1.95 11.75
C ASP A 33 15.98 1.28 10.42
N GLU A 34 16.89 0.45 9.90
CA GLU A 34 16.71 -0.20 8.61
C GLU A 34 15.36 -0.93 8.60
N LYS A 35 14.46 -0.48 7.72
CA LYS A 35 13.08 -0.98 7.69
C LYS A 35 13.12 -2.47 7.35
N ASN A 36 12.73 -3.29 8.32
CA ASN A 36 12.63 -4.74 8.11
C ASN A 36 11.37 -5.06 7.29
N TYR A 37 11.59 -5.46 6.03
CA TYR A 37 10.52 -5.85 5.10
C TYR A 37 10.35 -7.37 4.94
N CYS A 38 10.95 -8.22 5.78
CA CYS A 38 10.93 -9.67 5.64
C CYS A 38 9.50 -10.22 5.54
N GLN A 39 8.62 -9.82 6.45
CA GLN A 39 7.23 -10.28 6.48
C GLN A 39 6.42 -9.84 5.25
N GLN A 40 6.67 -8.61 4.77
CA GLN A 40 6.06 -8.10 3.56
C GLN A 40 6.56 -8.91 2.36
N ARG A 41 7.87 -9.17 2.24
CA ARG A 41 8.45 -9.98 1.16
C ARG A 41 7.85 -11.39 1.11
N GLU A 42 7.77 -12.07 2.25
CA GLU A 42 7.12 -13.39 2.35
C GLU A 42 5.65 -13.34 1.90
N SER A 43 4.92 -12.31 2.35
CA SER A 43 3.52 -12.12 1.97
C SER A 43 3.37 -11.85 0.48
N PHE A 44 4.18 -10.96 -0.10
CA PHE A 44 4.19 -10.66 -1.54
C PHE A 44 4.57 -11.88 -2.37
N HIS A 45 5.52 -12.70 -1.91
CA HIS A 45 5.87 -13.95 -2.57
C HIS A 45 4.68 -14.91 -2.63
N ARG A 46 3.98 -15.10 -1.51
CA ARG A 46 2.77 -15.92 -1.44
C ARG A 46 1.67 -15.38 -2.35
N PHE A 47 1.36 -14.09 -2.26
CA PHE A 47 0.32 -13.46 -3.08
C PHE A 47 0.61 -13.55 -4.57
N ARG A 48 1.89 -13.43 -4.98
CA ARG A 48 2.29 -13.63 -6.39
C ARG A 48 1.96 -15.04 -6.87
N ILE A 49 2.25 -16.06 -6.08
CA ILE A 49 1.96 -17.46 -6.43
C ILE A 49 0.46 -17.69 -6.51
N GLU A 50 -0.28 -17.27 -5.47
CA GLU A 50 -1.75 -17.41 -5.41
C GLU A 50 -2.43 -16.69 -6.59
N PHE A 51 -1.94 -15.52 -6.96
CA PHE A 51 -2.45 -14.75 -8.10
C PHE A 51 -2.30 -15.52 -9.41
N TYR A 52 -1.11 -16.07 -9.71
CA TYR A 52 -0.91 -16.85 -10.94
C TYR A 52 -1.72 -18.15 -10.94
N GLN A 53 -1.80 -18.85 -9.81
CA GLN A 53 -2.64 -20.05 -9.70
C GLN A 53 -4.12 -19.74 -9.93
N ALA A 54 -4.60 -18.62 -9.37
CA ALA A 54 -5.97 -18.17 -9.59
C ALA A 54 -6.22 -17.74 -11.04
N LEU A 55 -5.26 -17.09 -11.69
CA LEU A 55 -5.33 -16.75 -13.12
C LEU A 55 -5.43 -18.00 -13.97
N GLU A 56 -4.48 -18.93 -13.81
CA GLU A 56 -4.44 -20.19 -14.57
C GLU A 56 -5.73 -20.99 -14.36
N SER A 57 -6.22 -21.10 -13.12
CA SER A 57 -7.48 -21.78 -12.81
C SER A 57 -8.67 -21.13 -13.52
N ARG A 58 -8.73 -19.79 -13.54
CA ARG A 58 -9.78 -19.05 -14.26
C ARG A 58 -9.69 -19.29 -15.76
N HIS A 59 -8.50 -19.19 -16.33
CA HIS A 59 -8.26 -19.38 -17.76
C HIS A 59 -8.63 -20.80 -18.21
N ASN A 60 -8.25 -21.81 -17.43
CA ASN A 60 -8.58 -23.22 -17.68
C ASN A 60 -10.08 -23.52 -17.52
N SER A 61 -10.77 -22.80 -16.65
CA SER A 61 -12.21 -22.98 -16.43
C SER A 61 -13.08 -22.29 -17.49
N ARG A 62 -12.50 -21.46 -18.37
CA ARG A 62 -13.25 -20.77 -19.42
C ARG A 62 -13.70 -21.78 -20.48
N ALA A 63 -14.99 -21.76 -20.78
CA ALA A 63 -15.55 -22.59 -21.84
C ALA A 63 -15.00 -22.13 -23.20
N THR A 64 -14.30 -23.03 -23.91
CA THR A 64 -13.72 -22.76 -25.23
C THR A 64 -14.75 -22.43 -26.31
N ASN A 65 -16.02 -22.77 -26.06
CA ASN A 65 -17.12 -22.59 -27.00
C ASN A 65 -17.72 -21.17 -27.00
N ILE A 66 -17.32 -20.30 -26.07
CA ILE A 66 -17.81 -18.92 -26.00
C ILE A 66 -16.61 -17.98 -26.01
N SER A 67 -16.36 -17.35 -27.16
CA SER A 67 -15.34 -16.31 -27.27
C SER A 67 -15.91 -15.00 -26.73
N VAL A 68 -15.62 -14.74 -25.45
CA VAL A 68 -15.92 -13.45 -24.80
C VAL A 68 -14.60 -12.78 -24.43
N GLU A 69 -14.46 -11.53 -24.84
CA GLU A 69 -13.35 -10.68 -24.40
C GLU A 69 -13.43 -10.52 -22.89
N HIS A 70 -12.32 -10.80 -22.22
CA HIS A 70 -12.22 -10.77 -20.77
C HIS A 70 -10.92 -10.05 -20.41
N PHE A 71 -10.96 -9.30 -19.31
CA PHE A 71 -9.80 -8.71 -18.70
C PHE A 71 -9.59 -9.34 -17.34
N ASP A 72 -8.33 -9.57 -16.99
CA ASP A 72 -7.97 -10.02 -15.66
C ASP A 72 -7.88 -8.83 -14.71
N VAL A 73 -8.18 -9.09 -13.43
CA VAL A 73 -8.23 -8.06 -12.40
C VAL A 73 -7.31 -8.40 -11.23
N LEU A 74 -6.85 -7.37 -10.55
CA LEU A 74 -5.90 -7.37 -9.46
C LEU A 74 -6.36 -6.38 -8.39
N SER A 75 -6.36 -6.79 -7.13
CA SER A 75 -6.59 -5.87 -6.00
C SER A 75 -5.26 -5.53 -5.34
N ILE A 76 -5.01 -4.25 -5.07
CA ILE A 76 -3.83 -3.78 -4.33
C ILE A 76 -4.29 -3.06 -3.07
N ASP A 77 -3.74 -3.49 -1.94
CA ASP A 77 -3.92 -2.83 -0.64
C ASP A 77 -2.74 -1.89 -0.37
N PHE A 78 -3.02 -0.60 -0.34
CA PHE A 78 -2.06 0.46 -0.06
C PHE A 78 -1.98 0.75 1.44
N LEU A 79 -0.77 1.04 1.93
CA LEU A 79 -0.54 1.41 3.33
C LEU A 79 -1.24 2.73 3.71
N LYS A 80 -1.30 3.68 2.78
CA LYS A 80 -2.00 4.96 2.92
C LYS A 80 -3.14 5.02 1.92
N ILE A 81 -4.03 6.00 2.09
CA ILE A 81 -5.07 6.31 1.11
C ILE A 81 -4.41 6.44 -0.27
N ALA A 82 -4.92 5.68 -1.24
CA ALA A 82 -4.49 5.74 -2.62
C ALA A 82 -5.04 7.03 -3.24
N ASP A 83 -4.21 8.07 -3.22
CA ASP A 83 -4.56 9.33 -3.84
C ASP A 83 -4.52 9.20 -5.37
N ARG A 84 -5.25 10.10 -6.02
CA ARG A 84 -5.39 10.08 -7.47
C ARG A 84 -4.04 10.11 -8.22
N PRO A 85 -3.05 10.93 -7.83
CA PRO A 85 -1.75 10.94 -8.50
C PRO A 85 -1.01 9.60 -8.42
N LEU A 86 -1.04 8.92 -7.26
CA LEU A 86 -0.45 7.60 -7.11
C LEU A 86 -1.13 6.60 -8.03
N VAL A 87 -2.46 6.56 -8.03
CA VAL A 87 -3.21 5.60 -8.85
C VAL A 87 -2.99 5.85 -10.35
N GLU A 88 -3.00 7.10 -10.79
CA GLU A 88 -2.70 7.46 -12.18
C GLU A 88 -1.28 7.04 -12.59
N TRP A 89 -0.31 7.17 -11.67
CA TRP A 89 1.06 6.68 -11.91
C TRP A 89 1.10 5.15 -12.03
N TYR A 90 0.42 4.42 -11.14
CA TYR A 90 0.31 2.96 -11.22
C TYR A 90 -0.32 2.52 -12.55
N CYS A 91 -1.41 3.17 -12.96
CA CYS A 91 -2.07 2.88 -14.23
C CYS A 91 -1.11 3.07 -15.41
N ARG A 92 -0.43 4.22 -15.46
CA ARG A 92 0.50 4.55 -16.54
C ARG A 92 1.72 3.64 -16.59
N VAL A 93 2.33 3.35 -15.46
CA VAL A 93 3.62 2.62 -15.39
C VAL A 93 3.43 1.11 -15.46
N TYR A 94 2.36 0.57 -14.90
CA TYR A 94 2.15 -0.87 -14.78
C TYR A 94 1.14 -1.44 -15.76
N GLY A 95 0.54 -0.62 -16.63
CA GLY A 95 -0.45 -1.12 -17.59
C GLY A 95 -1.78 -1.49 -16.93
N LEU A 96 -2.13 -0.76 -15.88
CA LEU A 96 -3.35 -0.98 -15.10
C LEU A 96 -4.41 0.09 -15.43
N SER A 97 -5.67 -0.23 -15.16
CA SER A 97 -6.76 0.76 -15.10
C SER A 97 -7.55 0.56 -13.81
N ASP A 98 -7.77 1.62 -13.05
CA ASP A 98 -8.56 1.57 -11.82
C ASP A 98 -10.04 1.33 -12.12
N LEU A 99 -10.68 0.47 -11.33
CA LEU A 99 -12.09 0.09 -11.47
C LEU A 99 -12.93 0.48 -10.27
N ASN A 100 -12.41 0.21 -9.07
CA ASN A 100 -13.16 0.40 -7.84
C ASN A 100 -12.23 0.67 -6.66
N TYR A 101 -12.73 1.43 -5.69
CA TYR A 101 -12.05 1.80 -4.47
C TYR A 101 -12.83 1.26 -3.27
N SER A 102 -12.11 0.69 -2.31
CA SER A 102 -12.70 0.20 -1.07
C SER A 102 -11.76 0.46 0.11
N ASN A 103 -12.19 0.10 1.31
CA ASN A 103 -11.44 0.30 2.56
C ASN A 103 -10.90 1.74 2.70
N MET A 104 -11.81 2.73 2.69
CA MET A 104 -11.44 4.16 2.73
C MET A 104 -10.44 4.58 1.64
N ASN A 105 -10.59 4.02 0.44
CA ASN A 105 -9.69 4.22 -0.71
C ASN A 105 -8.25 3.74 -0.47
N GLN A 106 -8.03 2.83 0.48
CA GLN A 106 -6.74 2.15 0.63
C GLN A 106 -6.63 0.93 -0.27
N THR A 107 -7.75 0.33 -0.67
CA THR A 107 -7.76 -0.82 -1.57
C THR A 107 -8.27 -0.39 -2.93
N VAL A 108 -7.52 -0.67 -3.98
CA VAL A 108 -7.91 -0.35 -5.36
C VAL A 108 -7.94 -1.63 -6.18
N LEU A 109 -9.08 -1.86 -6.83
CA LEU A 109 -9.25 -2.91 -7.82
C LEU A 109 -8.84 -2.36 -9.19
N PHE A 110 -7.91 -3.04 -9.84
CA PHE A 110 -7.39 -2.72 -11.16
C PHE A 110 -7.79 -3.78 -12.19
N ALA A 111 -8.13 -3.34 -13.40
CA ALA A 111 -8.04 -4.16 -14.60
C ALA A 111 -6.62 -4.16 -15.13
N ILE A 112 -6.16 -5.31 -15.62
CA ILE A 112 -4.94 -5.42 -16.40
C ILE A 112 -5.29 -5.03 -17.83
N SER A 113 -4.87 -3.83 -18.23
CA SER A 113 -5.19 -3.25 -19.53
C SER A 113 -4.09 -3.48 -20.56
N ASP A 114 -2.84 -3.53 -20.11
CA ASP A 114 -1.65 -3.84 -20.92
C ASP A 114 -0.91 -5.00 -20.25
N GLU A 115 -1.13 -6.21 -20.77
CA GLU A 115 -0.62 -7.45 -20.20
C GLU A 115 0.92 -7.54 -20.30
N GLU A 116 1.51 -6.97 -21.35
CA GLU A 116 2.96 -6.96 -21.55
C GLU A 116 3.61 -6.06 -20.49
N ARG A 117 3.14 -4.82 -20.36
CA ARG A 117 3.65 -3.88 -19.36
C ARG A 117 3.43 -4.39 -17.93
N PHE A 118 2.30 -5.02 -17.67
CA PHE A 118 2.03 -5.65 -16.38
C PHE A 118 3.05 -6.75 -16.05
N LYS A 119 3.33 -7.65 -16.99
CA LYS A 119 4.29 -8.75 -16.80
C LYS A 119 5.73 -8.25 -16.67
N GLU A 120 6.16 -7.37 -17.57
CA GLU A 120 7.55 -6.93 -17.69
C GLU A 120 7.95 -5.89 -16.62
N VAL A 121 7.00 -5.07 -16.17
CA VAL A 121 7.29 -3.99 -15.21
C VAL A 121 6.80 -4.37 -13.82
N PHE A 122 5.48 -4.54 -13.64
CA PHE A 122 4.91 -4.74 -12.30
C PHE A 122 5.36 -6.07 -11.69
N MET A 123 5.15 -7.18 -12.39
CA MET A 123 5.49 -8.50 -11.86
C MET A 123 7.01 -8.69 -11.73
N ALA A 124 7.81 -8.07 -12.60
CA ALA A 124 9.26 -8.05 -12.48
C ALA A 124 9.72 -7.29 -11.24
N GLN A 125 9.13 -6.13 -10.93
CA GLN A 125 9.43 -5.38 -9.70
C GLN A 125 9.02 -6.15 -8.45
N VAL A 126 7.83 -6.76 -8.43
CA VAL A 126 7.42 -7.63 -7.32
C VAL A 126 8.41 -8.78 -7.14
N LYS A 127 8.88 -9.40 -8.22
CA LYS A 127 9.89 -10.46 -8.17
C LYS A 127 11.23 -9.94 -7.64
N SER A 128 11.67 -8.76 -8.06
CA SER A 128 12.90 -8.12 -7.58
C SER A 128 12.83 -7.83 -6.09
N PHE A 129 11.73 -7.23 -5.63
CA PHE A 129 11.51 -6.90 -4.22
C PHE A 129 11.55 -8.14 -3.31
N VAL A 130 10.95 -9.25 -3.77
CA VAL A 130 11.01 -10.54 -3.06
C VAL A 130 12.43 -11.11 -3.04
N ALA A 131 13.23 -10.88 -4.08
CA ALA A 131 14.57 -11.47 -4.22
C ALA A 131 15.69 -10.73 -3.46
N GLU A 132 15.48 -9.47 -3.07
CA GLU A 132 16.49 -8.63 -2.41
C GLU A 132 17.07 -9.22 -1.11
N GLU A 133 16.36 -10.12 -0.44
CA GLU A 133 16.79 -10.76 0.81
C GLU A 133 18.01 -11.67 0.65
N ASN A 134 18.23 -12.22 -0.55
CA ASN A 134 19.41 -13.06 -0.82
C ASN A 134 20.74 -12.31 -0.72
N ASN A 135 20.75 -10.97 -0.86
CA ASN A 135 21.98 -10.19 -0.96
C ASN A 135 22.43 -9.59 0.38
N LEU A 136 21.53 -9.40 1.35
CA LEU A 136 21.87 -8.81 2.66
C LEU A 136 22.40 -9.86 3.64
N ALA A 137 21.88 -11.10 3.57
CA ALA A 137 22.37 -12.21 4.39
C ALA A 137 23.81 -12.64 4.04
N GLN A 138 24.30 -12.34 2.83
CA GLN A 138 25.67 -12.68 2.40
C GLN A 138 26.72 -11.64 2.81
N ASN A 139 26.33 -10.45 3.25
CA ASN A 139 27.26 -9.38 3.62
C ASN A 139 27.60 -9.31 5.13
N ILE A 140 27.07 -10.24 5.94
CA ILE A 140 27.34 -10.30 7.39
C ILE A 140 28.27 -11.46 7.76
N SER A 141 28.80 -12.22 6.77
CA SER A 141 29.84 -13.24 7.00
C SER A 141 31.17 -12.84 6.36
N HIS A 142 31.84 -11.82 6.91
CA HIS A 142 33.27 -11.61 6.68
C HIS A 142 33.95 -10.99 7.90
#